data_AF-A0A8J8DSG6-F1
#
_entry.id   AF-A0A8J8DSG6-F1
#
_cell.length_a   1.000
_cell.length_b   1.000
_cell.length_c   1.000
_cell.angle_alpha   90.00
_cell.angle_beta   90.00
_cell.angle_gamma   90.00
#
_symmetry.space_group_name_H-M   'P 1'
#
loop_
_entity.id
_entity.type
_entity.pdbx_description
1 polymer ?
#
loop_
_entity_poly.entity_id
_entity_poly.type
_entity_poly.pdbx_seq_one_letter_code
_entity_poly.pdbx_strand_id
1 'polypeptide(L)'
;MKKQVLTMLCVALAGLIFIPAVFFNQPLLALIGAFFDWLPLPTGWMKAGREINRTFLKLHVAVTLIAYAIFIGWLVTGTATVGFAFLEVWWVAVIFGVLMGY
;
A
#
# COMPACT_ATOMS: atom_id res chain seq x y z
N MET A 1 11.04 18.84 -4.31
CA MET A 1 10.23 18.33 -3.17
C MET A 1 11.08 17.37 -2.33
N LYS A 2 10.85 17.30 -1.02
CA LYS A 2 11.48 16.26 -0.17
C LYS A 2 10.96 14.88 -0.61
N LYS A 3 11.82 13.86 -0.68
CA LYS A 3 11.46 12.50 -1.13
C LYS A 3 10.32 11.85 -0.34
N GLN A 4 10.20 12.20 0.95
CA GLN A 4 9.09 11.80 1.81
C GLN A 4 7.74 12.31 1.28
N VAL A 5 7.68 13.57 0.82
CA VAL A 5 6.44 14.16 0.26
C VAL A 5 6.04 13.44 -1.03
N LEU A 6 6.99 13.04 -1.86
CA LEU A 6 6.71 12.24 -3.07
C LEU A 6 6.15 10.86 -2.71
N THR A 7 6.72 10.22 -1.69
CA THR A 7 6.23 8.93 -1.17
C THR A 7 4.80 9.05 -0.66
N MET A 8 4.52 10.06 0.18
CA MET A 8 3.17 10.31 0.69
C MET A 8 2.17 10.63 -0.42
N LEU A 9 2.56 11.38 -1.45
CA LEU A 9 1.68 11.66 -2.59
C LEU A 9 1.35 10.40 -3.38
N CYS A 10 2.33 9.52 -3.62
CA CYS A 10 2.10 8.23 -4.27
C CYS A 10 1.13 7.36 -3.48
N VAL A 11 1.31 7.25 -2.17
CA VAL A 11 0.42 6.48 -1.29
C VAL A 11 -0.98 7.10 -1.24
N ALA A 12 -1.09 8.43 -1.22
CA ALA A 12 -2.38 9.13 -1.26
C ALA A 12 -3.12 8.88 -2.59
N LEU A 13 -2.41 8.93 -3.72
CA LEU A 13 -2.96 8.59 -5.04
C LEU A 13 -3.39 7.12 -5.11
N ALA A 14 -2.59 6.21 -4.55
CA ALA A 14 -2.96 4.80 -4.43
C ALA A 14 -4.27 4.63 -3.64
N GLY A 15 -4.39 5.29 -2.48
CA GLY A 15 -5.61 5.27 -1.67
C GLY A 15 -6.83 5.85 -2.41
N LEU A 16 -6.65 6.95 -3.15
CA LEU A 16 -7.71 7.56 -3.97
C LEU A 16 -8.24 6.59 -5.04
N ILE A 17 -7.43 5.64 -5.49
CA ILE A 17 -7.83 4.61 -6.48
C ILE A 17 -8.36 3.36 -5.78
N PHE A 18 -7.68 2.86 -4.74
CA PHE A 18 -8.06 1.64 -4.04
C PHE A 18 -9.44 1.74 -3.38
N ILE A 19 -9.74 2.84 -2.71
CA ILE A 19 -11.02 3.04 -2.03
C ILE A 19 -12.19 2.86 -3.02
N PRO A 20 -12.34 3.68 -4.09
CA PRO A 20 -13.43 3.50 -5.03
C PRO A 20 -13.37 2.16 -5.77
N ALA A 21 -12.17 1.64 -6.10
CA ALA A 21 -12.05 0.33 -6.74
C ALA A 21 -12.66 -0.78 -5.87
N VAL A 22 -12.45 -0.74 -4.54
CA VAL A 22 -13.03 -1.70 -3.60
C VAL A 22 -14.54 -1.48 -3.45
N PHE A 23 -14.98 -0.23 -3.27
CA PHE A 23 -16.41 0.09 -3.12
C PHE A 23 -17.26 -0.32 -4.34
N PHE A 24 -16.73 -0.15 -5.56
CA PHE A 24 -17.41 -0.54 -6.79
C PHE A 24 -17.06 -1.96 -7.27
N ASN A 25 -16.29 -2.72 -6.48
CA ASN A 25 -15.80 -4.06 -6.80
C ASN A 25 -15.16 -4.17 -8.20
N GLN A 26 -14.22 -3.27 -8.49
CA GLN A 26 -13.46 -3.20 -9.74
C GLN A 26 -11.99 -3.58 -9.50
N PRO A 27 -11.68 -4.88 -9.33
CA PRO A 27 -10.33 -5.35 -8.98
C PRO A 27 -9.26 -4.97 -10.01
N LEU A 28 -9.63 -4.90 -11.31
CA LEU A 28 -8.70 -4.49 -12.37
C LEU A 28 -8.30 -3.01 -12.26
N LEU A 29 -9.21 -2.13 -11.82
CA LEU A 29 -8.90 -0.71 -11.62
C LEU A 29 -7.88 -0.52 -10.50
N ALA A 30 -7.94 -1.36 -9.47
CA ALA A 30 -7.01 -1.32 -8.34
C ALA A 30 -5.56 -1.65 -8.75
N LEU A 31 -5.29 -2.25 -9.91
CA LEU A 31 -3.93 -2.41 -10.43
C LEU A 31 -3.21 -1.07 -10.62
N ILE A 32 -3.95 -0.02 -10.97
CA ILE A 32 -3.40 1.34 -11.11
C ILE A 32 -3.01 1.88 -9.73
N GLY A 33 -3.83 1.62 -8.71
CA GLY A 33 -3.51 1.96 -7.31
C GLY A 33 -2.24 1.24 -6.83
N ALA A 34 -2.13 -0.05 -7.14
CA ALA A 34 -0.95 -0.87 -6.82
C ALA A 34 0.32 -0.32 -7.48
N PHE A 35 0.23 0.14 -8.73
CA PHE A 35 1.36 0.79 -9.38
C PHE A 35 1.87 2.00 -8.58
N PHE A 36 0.97 2.90 -8.16
CA PHE A 36 1.36 4.08 -7.38
C PHE A 36 1.88 3.72 -5.98
N ASP A 37 1.32 2.71 -5.34
CA ASP A 37 1.74 2.25 -4.02
C ASP A 37 3.17 1.69 -4.03
N TRP A 38 3.53 0.94 -5.09
CA TRP A 38 4.88 0.39 -5.25
C TRP A 38 5.89 1.36 -5.84
N LEU A 39 5.47 2.42 -6.55
CA LEU A 39 6.36 3.36 -7.25
C LEU A 39 7.47 3.98 -6.37
N PRO A 40 7.26 4.29 -5.07
CA PRO A 40 8.30 4.84 -4.19
C PRO A 40 9.47 3.88 -3.91
N LEU A 41 9.26 2.56 -4.05
CA LEU A 41 10.29 1.53 -3.83
C LEU A 41 11.39 1.54 -4.89
N PRO A 42 11.11 1.30 -6.19
CA PRO A 42 12.15 1.26 -7.23
C PRO A 42 12.78 2.62 -7.49
N THR A 43 12.07 3.71 -7.21
CA THR A 43 12.59 5.08 -7.32
C THR A 43 13.54 5.46 -6.17
N GLY A 44 13.61 4.64 -5.12
CA GLY A 44 14.44 4.89 -3.95
C GLY A 44 14.04 6.15 -3.18
N TRP A 45 12.76 6.54 -3.26
CA TRP A 45 12.21 7.67 -2.50
C TRP A 45 11.98 7.30 -1.03
N MET A 46 11.63 6.04 -0.77
CA MET A 46 11.66 5.41 0.55
C MET A 46 13.09 5.15 1.04
N LYS A 47 13.91 6.20 1.23
CA LYS A 47 15.18 6.07 1.94
C LYS A 47 14.96 6.35 3.42
N ALA A 48 15.19 5.33 4.24
CA ALA A 48 15.27 5.44 5.69
C ALA A 48 16.43 6.37 6.08
N GLY A 49 16.13 7.65 6.28
CA GLY A 49 17.12 8.64 6.74
C GLY A 49 17.39 8.60 8.25
N ARG A 50 16.69 7.73 8.99
CA ARG A 50 16.80 7.51 10.44
C ARG A 50 17.13 6.06 10.74
N GLU A 51 17.65 5.81 11.95
CA GLU A 51 17.72 4.47 12.53
C GLU A 51 16.30 3.90 12.68
N ILE A 52 15.77 3.29 11.62
CA ILE A 52 14.48 2.60 11.67
C ILE A 52 14.72 1.29 12.43
N ASN A 53 13.86 1.04 13.42
CA ASN A 53 13.85 -0.22 14.13
C ASN A 53 13.59 -1.36 13.12
N ARG A 54 14.58 -2.24 12.93
CA ARG A 54 14.52 -3.35 11.97
C ARG A 54 13.32 -4.26 12.18
N THR A 55 12.87 -4.44 13.43
CA THR A 55 11.68 -5.24 13.74
C THR A 55 10.41 -4.58 13.19
N PHE A 56 10.30 -3.27 13.32
CA PHE A 56 9.16 -2.51 12.83
C PHE A 56 9.12 -2.46 11.29
N LEU A 57 10.30 -2.35 10.66
CA LEU A 57 10.44 -2.49 9.21
C LEU A 57 10.00 -3.88 8.72
N LYS A 58 10.43 -4.96 9.40
CA LYS A 58 10.00 -6.33 9.08
C LYS A 58 8.49 -6.48 9.21
N LEU A 59 7.89 -5.91 10.25
CA LEU A 59 6.45 -5.96 10.45
C LEU A 59 5.71 -5.24 9.33
N HIS A 60 6.13 -4.03 8.96
CA HIS A 60 5.54 -3.31 7.83
C HIS A 60 5.64 -4.11 6.54
N VAL A 61 6.83 -4.63 6.20
CA VAL A 61 7.01 -5.46 5.00
C VAL A 61 6.10 -6.69 5.04
N ALA A 62 5.99 -7.37 6.18
CA ALA A 62 5.12 -8.54 6.33
C ALA A 62 3.64 -8.18 6.10
N VAL A 63 3.15 -7.09 6.70
CA VAL A 63 1.77 -6.63 6.53
C VAL A 63 1.49 -6.18 5.10
N THR A 64 2.42 -5.47 4.46
CA THR A 64 2.31 -5.10 3.04
C THR A 64 2.20 -6.34 2.15
N LEU A 65 3.05 -7.35 2.37
CA LEU A 65 2.99 -8.60 1.60
C LEU A 65 1.66 -9.35 1.81
N ILE A 66 1.14 -9.38 3.04
CA ILE A 66 -0.16 -9.97 3.34
C ILE A 66 -1.27 -9.21 2.60
N ALA A 67 -1.27 -7.88 2.62
CA ALA A 67 -2.23 -7.07 1.87
C ALA A 67 -2.21 -7.44 0.38
N TYR A 68 -1.02 -7.54 -0.23
CA TYR A 68 -0.92 -7.90 -1.65
C TYR A 68 -1.28 -9.36 -1.96
N ALA A 69 -1.08 -10.29 -1.03
CA ALA A 69 -1.61 -11.65 -1.16
C ALA A 69 -3.15 -11.66 -1.20
N ILE A 70 -3.80 -10.86 -0.34
CA ILE A 70 -5.25 -10.67 -0.35
C ILE A 70 -5.70 -9.98 -1.65
N PHE A 71 -4.94 -8.98 -2.12
CA PHE A 71 -5.20 -8.30 -3.39
C PHE A 71 -5.20 -9.28 -4.58
N ILE A 72 -4.20 -10.17 -4.66
CA ILE A 72 -4.16 -11.23 -5.67
C ILE A 72 -5.37 -12.16 -5.53
N GLY A 73 -5.73 -12.53 -4.29
CA GLY A 73 -6.95 -13.28 -4.01
C GLY A 73 -8.21 -12.58 -4.53
N TRP A 74 -8.30 -11.25 -4.37
CA TRP A 74 -9.41 -10.45 -4.88
C TRP A 74 -9.42 -10.39 -6.41
N LEU A 75 -8.26 -10.25 -7.06
CA LEU A 75 -8.14 -10.31 -8.53
C LEU A 75 -8.68 -11.63 -9.09
N VAL A 76 -8.43 -12.75 -8.42
CA VAL A 76 -8.85 -14.09 -8.86
C VAL A 76 -10.33 -14.34 -8.57
N THR A 77 -10.79 -13.99 -7.37
CA THR A 77 -12.15 -14.31 -6.91
C THR A 77 -13.20 -13.30 -7.37
N GLY A 78 -12.81 -12.04 -7.59
CA GLY A 78 -13.71 -10.93 -7.92
C GLY A 78 -14.71 -10.60 -6.81
N THR A 79 -14.54 -11.11 -5.59
CA THR A 79 -15.50 -10.92 -4.50
C THR A 79 -15.19 -9.64 -3.71
N ALA A 80 -16.19 -8.79 -3.53
CA ALA A 80 -16.05 -7.51 -2.84
C ALA A 80 -15.53 -7.65 -1.39
N THR A 81 -15.93 -8.70 -0.67
CA THR A 81 -15.47 -8.97 0.71
C THR A 81 -13.95 -9.11 0.80
N VAL A 82 -13.31 -9.75 -0.18
CA VAL A 82 -11.85 -9.86 -0.24
C VAL A 82 -11.22 -8.52 -0.59
N GLY A 83 -11.88 -7.68 -1.40
CA GLY A 83 -11.46 -6.30 -1.66
C GLY A 83 -11.48 -5.43 -0.40
N PHE A 84 -12.51 -5.53 0.44
CA PHE A 84 -12.57 -4.83 1.73
C PHE A 84 -11.47 -5.31 2.69
N ALA A 85 -11.24 -6.63 2.78
CA ALA A 85 -10.15 -7.18 3.57
C ALA A 85 -8.78 -6.69 3.08
N PHE A 86 -8.57 -6.58 1.76
CA PHE A 86 -7.37 -5.98 1.18
C PHE A 86 -7.20 -4.53 1.66
N LEU A 87 -8.26 -3.71 1.55
CA LEU A 87 -8.21 -2.30 1.90
C LEU A 87 -7.86 -2.09 3.38
N GLU A 88 -8.43 -2.90 4.28
CA GLU A 88 -8.15 -2.86 5.71
C GLU A 88 -6.67 -3.17 6.00
N VAL A 89 -6.15 -4.29 5.47
CA VAL A 89 -4.76 -4.70 5.72
C VAL A 89 -3.76 -3.75 5.06
N TRP A 90 -4.08 -3.27 3.85
CA TRP A 90 -3.26 -2.26 3.16
C TRP A 90 -3.19 -0.95 3.96
N TRP A 91 -4.31 -0.48 4.51
CA TRP A 91 -4.32 0.74 5.33
C TRP A 91 -3.46 0.60 6.60
N VAL A 92 -3.45 -0.57 7.23
CA VAL A 92 -2.54 -0.87 8.36
C VAL A 92 -1.08 -0.77 7.92
N ALA A 93 -0.74 -1.29 6.73
CA ALA A 93 0.61 -1.15 6.18
C ALA A 93 0.99 0.33 5.99
N VAL A 94 0.09 1.15 5.46
CA VAL A 94 0.29 2.61 5.28
C VAL A 94 0.56 3.30 6.62
N ILE A 95 -0.25 3.03 7.66
CA ILE A 95 -0.05 3.60 9.00
C ILE A 95 1.32 3.23 9.54
N PHE A 96 1.74 1.95 9.42
CA PHE A 96 3.08 1.55 9.82
C PHE A 96 4.17 2.29 9.03
N GLY A 97 3.96 2.51 7.74
CA GLY A 97 4.82 3.33 6.88
C GLY A 97 5.03 4.73 7.45
N VAL A 98 3.93 5.43 7.74
CA VAL A 98 3.95 6.79 8.28
C VAL A 98 4.62 6.85 9.65
N LEU A 99 4.32 5.89 10.55
CA LEU A 99 4.91 5.83 11.89
C LEU A 99 6.43 5.61 11.87
N MET A 100 6.98 4.98 10.83
CA MET A 100 8.44 4.85 10.63
C MET A 100 9.11 6.13 10.13
N GLY A 101 8.34 7.17 9.80
CA GLY A 101 8.86 8.42 9.25
C GLY A 101 9.23 8.33 7.77
N TYR A 102 8.57 7.44 7.03
CA TYR A 102 8.58 7.48 5.56
C TYR A 102 7.80 8.69 5.03
#